data_AF-A0A950ETA7-F1
#
_entry.id   AF-A0A950ETA7-F1
#
_cell.length_a   1.000
_cell.length_b   1.000
_cell.length_c   1.000
_cell.angle_alpha   90.00
_cell.angle_beta   90.00
_cell.angle_gamma   90.00
#
_symmetry.space_group_name_H-M   'P 1'
#
loop_
_entity.id
_entity.type
_entity.pdbx_description
1 polymer ?
#
loop_
_entity_poly.entity_id
_entity_poly.type
_entity_poly.pdbx_seq_one_letter_code
_entity_poly.pdbx_strand_id
1 'polypeptide(L)'
;DPYANAFDRKYLPIERKFEIDSLCYPIRLADDYGRVMHDRSVYDRALFGELRVVLHTLETEQHHAARSTYHHNEHPIDPNSGLVWSAYRPSDEPQAYNYNIPENMFASVTLRTVARLLREFYHDPQDARRADGIADRIDAAIARHAIFNTMVGRIYAYEIDGLGHAKFMDDANTPSLLSVPLYGYSVDGGVYANTRRFILSDADPYFYHGKYASGIGSSHTPGNYVWPLSLIVQYRTASSDMEKIQIAMALAASSAGDGALHESFDVNDPRKYTRESFGWVNALFEQTFQK
;
A
#
# COMPACT_ATOMS: atom_id res chain seq x y z
N ASP A 1 1.56 5.85 -19.55
CA ASP A 1 2.91 5.89 -18.97
C ASP A 1 2.85 5.10 -17.67
N PRO A 2 3.55 3.96 -17.54
CA PRO A 2 3.48 3.13 -16.32
C PRO A 2 4.19 3.75 -15.10
N TYR A 3 4.87 4.89 -15.26
CA TYR A 3 5.54 5.59 -14.17
C TYR A 3 4.75 6.79 -13.61
N ALA A 4 3.52 6.98 -14.06
CA ALA A 4 2.67 8.08 -13.63
C ALA A 4 1.58 7.61 -12.66
N ASN A 5 1.44 8.32 -11.54
CA ASN A 5 0.43 8.12 -10.50
C ASN A 5 -0.88 8.88 -10.79
N ALA A 6 -0.83 9.98 -11.55
CA ALA A 6 -2.02 10.79 -11.85
C ALA A 6 -2.18 11.16 -13.33
N PHE A 7 -3.42 11.14 -13.80
CA PHE A 7 -3.80 11.41 -15.18
C PHE A 7 -4.98 12.39 -15.28
N ASP A 8 -5.03 13.18 -16.35
CA ASP A 8 -6.21 14.00 -16.66
C ASP A 8 -7.35 13.18 -17.30
N ARG A 9 -8.47 13.84 -17.63
CA ARG A 9 -9.63 13.21 -18.28
C ARG A 9 -9.36 12.69 -19.70
N LYS A 10 -8.21 13.03 -20.30
CA LYS A 10 -7.76 12.52 -21.60
C LYS A 10 -6.69 11.44 -21.45
N TYR A 11 -6.45 10.97 -20.21
CA TYR A 11 -5.43 9.99 -19.87
C TYR A 11 -3.99 10.45 -20.15
N LEU A 12 -3.76 11.77 -20.14
CA LEU A 12 -2.41 12.33 -20.18
C LEU A 12 -1.85 12.42 -18.76
N PRO A 13 -0.59 12.01 -18.51
CA PRO A 13 0.04 12.17 -17.20
C PRO A 13 0.04 13.64 -16.76
N ILE A 14 -0.43 13.90 -15.55
CA ILE A 14 -0.35 15.22 -14.89
C ILE A 14 0.63 15.23 -13.72
N GLU A 15 0.91 14.06 -13.15
CA GLU A 15 1.98 13.83 -12.20
C GLU A 15 2.68 12.51 -12.54
N ARG A 16 3.99 12.48 -12.30
CA ARG A 16 4.85 11.35 -12.67
C ARG A 16 5.70 10.88 -11.50
N LYS A 17 5.04 10.60 -10.38
CA LYS A 17 5.64 9.96 -9.21
C LYS A 17 5.48 8.45 -9.35
N PHE A 18 6.60 7.74 -9.41
CA PHE A 18 6.54 6.30 -9.56
C PHE A 18 6.29 5.61 -8.22
N GLU A 19 5.10 5.03 -8.13
CA GLU A 19 4.54 4.25 -7.04
C GLU A 19 4.19 2.87 -7.59
N ILE A 20 4.57 1.81 -6.88
CA ILE A 20 4.27 0.43 -7.29
C ILE A 20 2.76 0.20 -7.19
N ASP A 21 2.11 0.74 -6.16
CA ASP A 21 0.68 0.51 -5.92
C ASP A 21 -0.22 1.10 -7.03
N SER A 22 0.23 2.17 -7.70
CA SER A 22 -0.43 2.76 -8.88
C SER A 22 -0.62 1.73 -10.01
N LEU A 23 0.30 0.76 -10.14
CA LEU A 23 0.17 -0.37 -11.08
C LEU A 23 -0.70 -1.51 -10.53
N CYS A 24 -0.81 -1.64 -9.22
CA CYS A 24 -1.48 -2.75 -8.54
C CYS A 24 -2.99 -2.55 -8.42
N TYR A 25 -3.44 -1.34 -8.06
CA TYR A 25 -4.86 -1.06 -7.84
C TYR A 25 -5.75 -1.33 -9.07
N PRO A 26 -5.39 -0.93 -10.30
CA PRO A 26 -6.22 -1.22 -11.48
C PRO A 26 -6.39 -2.72 -11.75
N ILE A 27 -5.34 -3.52 -11.53
CA ILE A 27 -5.39 -4.98 -11.72
C ILE A 27 -6.29 -5.61 -10.66
N ARG A 28 -6.16 -5.19 -9.40
CA ARG A 28 -7.04 -5.65 -8.32
C ARG A 28 -8.49 -5.33 -8.66
N LEU A 29 -8.79 -4.11 -9.10
CA LEU A 29 -10.14 -3.69 -9.46
C LEU A 29 -10.71 -4.54 -10.60
N ALA A 30 -9.94 -4.73 -11.68
CA ALA A 30 -10.38 -5.53 -12.83
C ALA A 30 -10.69 -6.98 -12.43
N ASP A 31 -9.83 -7.59 -11.61
CA ASP A 31 -10.04 -8.96 -11.13
C ASP A 31 -11.22 -9.08 -10.15
N ASP A 32 -11.29 -8.19 -9.15
CA ASP A 32 -12.40 -8.16 -8.20
C ASP A 32 -13.73 -7.97 -8.95
N TYR A 33 -13.80 -7.04 -9.90
CA TYR A 33 -14.98 -6.81 -10.73
C TYR A 33 -15.36 -8.07 -11.52
N GLY A 34 -14.44 -8.65 -12.29
CA GLY A 34 -14.73 -9.81 -13.13
C GLY A 34 -15.12 -11.05 -12.32
N ARG A 35 -14.57 -11.21 -11.10
CA ARG A 35 -14.95 -12.28 -10.17
C ARG A 35 -16.31 -12.05 -9.52
N VAL A 36 -16.55 -10.86 -8.97
CA VAL A 36 -17.77 -10.55 -8.20
C VAL A 36 -18.99 -10.42 -9.12
N MET A 37 -18.81 -9.76 -10.27
CA MET A 37 -19.89 -9.57 -11.25
C MET A 37 -20.04 -10.75 -12.20
N HIS A 38 -19.12 -11.72 -12.15
CA HIS A 38 -19.00 -12.81 -13.12
C HIS A 38 -18.92 -12.32 -14.57
N ASP A 39 -18.43 -11.09 -14.77
CA ASP A 39 -18.33 -10.44 -16.07
C ASP A 39 -16.94 -10.67 -16.67
N ARG A 40 -16.86 -11.59 -17.63
CA ARG A 40 -15.61 -11.91 -18.32
C ARG A 40 -15.23 -10.90 -19.40
N SER A 41 -16.11 -9.95 -19.74
CA SER A 41 -15.82 -8.97 -20.79
C SER A 41 -14.71 -7.99 -20.40
N VAL A 42 -14.43 -7.84 -19.10
CA VAL A 42 -13.30 -7.07 -18.59
C VAL A 42 -11.94 -7.66 -18.98
N TYR A 43 -11.87 -8.98 -19.23
CA TYR A 43 -10.64 -9.68 -19.64
C TYR A 43 -10.39 -9.59 -21.15
N ASP A 44 -10.46 -8.37 -21.67
CA ASP A 44 -10.30 -8.09 -23.09
C ASP A 44 -8.83 -8.00 -23.51
N ARG A 45 -8.62 -7.65 -24.79
CA ARG A 45 -7.29 -7.48 -25.37
C ARG A 45 -6.56 -6.24 -24.83
N ALA A 46 -7.28 -5.20 -24.41
CA ALA A 46 -6.66 -4.02 -23.85
C ALA A 46 -6.06 -4.35 -22.48
N LEU A 47 -6.82 -5.00 -21.59
CA LEU A 47 -6.31 -5.47 -20.32
C LEU A 47 -5.13 -6.43 -20.49
N PHE A 48 -5.16 -7.33 -21.49
CA PHE A 48 -4.01 -8.19 -21.77
C PHE A 48 -2.73 -7.38 -22.06
N GLY A 49 -2.84 -6.30 -22.84
CA GLY A 49 -1.73 -5.38 -23.10
C GLY A 49 -1.21 -4.75 -21.81
N GLU A 50 -2.11 -4.23 -20.98
CA GLU A 50 -1.75 -3.57 -19.72
C GLU A 50 -1.11 -4.52 -18.70
N LEU A 51 -1.58 -5.78 -18.60
CA LEU A 51 -0.95 -6.79 -17.75
C LEU A 51 0.53 -7.01 -18.12
N ARG A 52 0.85 -6.99 -19.43
CA ARG A 52 2.23 -7.14 -19.91
C ARG A 52 3.07 -5.89 -19.66
N VAL A 53 2.46 -4.70 -19.74
CA VAL A 53 3.11 -3.43 -19.35
C VAL A 53 3.46 -3.43 -17.87
N VAL A 54 2.52 -3.82 -16.99
CA VAL A 54 2.78 -3.92 -15.54
C VAL A 54 3.86 -4.96 -15.25
N LEU A 55 3.75 -6.16 -15.82
CA LEU A 55 4.75 -7.21 -15.67
C LEU A 55 6.16 -6.75 -16.07
N HIS A 56 6.26 -6.08 -17.22
CA HIS A 56 7.53 -5.56 -17.71
C HIS A 56 8.08 -4.42 -16.84
N THR A 57 7.22 -3.52 -16.37
CA THR A 57 7.64 -2.40 -15.50
C THR A 57 8.16 -2.92 -14.17
N LEU A 58 7.40 -3.77 -13.47
CA LEU A 58 7.83 -4.34 -12.19
C LEU A 58 9.13 -5.15 -12.30
N GLU A 59 9.34 -5.90 -13.39
CA GLU A 59 10.61 -6.60 -13.62
C GLU A 59 11.77 -5.65 -13.96
N THR A 60 11.50 -4.57 -14.70
CA THR A 60 12.51 -3.53 -14.98
C THR A 60 13.00 -2.90 -13.69
N GLU A 61 12.09 -2.65 -12.76
CA GLU A 61 12.35 -2.00 -11.48
C GLU A 61 12.95 -2.94 -10.41
N GLN A 62 12.97 -4.26 -10.63
CA GLN A 62 13.90 -5.17 -9.91
C GLN A 62 15.37 -4.95 -10.33
N HIS A 63 15.60 -4.30 -11.46
CA HIS A 63 16.91 -4.04 -12.04
C HIS A 63 17.08 -2.54 -12.35
N HIS A 64 16.53 -1.69 -11.48
CA HIS A 64 16.40 -0.24 -11.66
C HIS A 64 17.64 0.42 -12.28
N ALA A 65 18.79 0.30 -11.61
CA ALA A 65 20.04 0.94 -12.03
C ALA A 65 20.54 0.49 -13.43
N ALA A 66 20.17 -0.70 -13.88
CA ALA A 66 20.64 -1.28 -15.14
C ALA A 66 19.65 -1.15 -16.29
N ARG A 67 18.34 -1.01 -16.00
CA ARG A 67 17.27 -1.11 -17.00
C ARG A 67 16.26 0.03 -16.98
N SER A 68 16.12 0.74 -15.87
CA SER A 68 15.08 1.78 -15.77
C SER A 68 15.40 2.97 -16.68
N THR A 69 14.34 3.64 -17.08
CA THR A 69 14.39 4.95 -17.75
C THR A 69 13.82 6.05 -16.85
N TYR A 70 13.41 5.69 -15.63
CA TYR A 70 12.92 6.59 -14.60
C TYR A 70 14.04 6.83 -13.59
N HIS A 71 14.44 8.08 -13.38
CA HIS A 71 15.53 8.44 -12.45
C HIS A 71 15.10 9.61 -11.57
N HIS A 72 14.56 9.28 -10.39
CA HIS A 72 14.18 10.28 -9.39
C HIS A 72 14.22 9.69 -7.99
N ASN A 73 14.64 10.49 -7.00
CA ASN A 73 14.77 10.07 -5.60
C ASN A 73 15.55 8.75 -5.41
N GLU A 74 16.64 8.58 -6.17
CA GLU A 74 17.47 7.37 -6.11
C GLU A 74 18.40 7.41 -4.90
N HIS A 75 18.29 6.40 -4.04
CA HIS A 75 19.19 6.13 -2.93
C HIS A 75 20.02 4.87 -3.21
N PRO A 76 21.18 4.69 -2.53
CA PRO A 76 21.92 3.44 -2.61
C PRO A 76 21.05 2.24 -2.23
N ILE A 77 21.13 1.17 -3.04
CA ILE A 77 20.37 -0.08 -2.86
C ILE A 77 21.25 -1.30 -3.16
N ASP A 78 20.85 -2.48 -2.68
CA ASP A 78 21.31 -3.76 -3.23
C ASP A 78 20.52 -4.07 -4.51
N PRO A 79 21.11 -3.95 -5.72
CA PRO A 79 20.42 -4.21 -6.97
C PRO A 79 20.04 -5.69 -7.18
N ASN A 80 20.50 -6.59 -6.30
CA ASN A 80 20.18 -8.01 -6.34
C ASN A 80 19.23 -8.44 -5.20
N SER A 81 18.61 -7.49 -4.50
CA SER A 81 17.69 -7.77 -3.40
C SER A 81 16.51 -8.67 -3.82
N GLY A 82 16.05 -8.52 -5.07
CA GLY A 82 14.82 -9.15 -5.57
C GLY A 82 13.56 -8.34 -5.31
N LEU A 83 13.66 -7.18 -4.65
CA LEU A 83 12.57 -6.23 -4.46
C LEU A 83 12.43 -5.31 -5.67
N VAL A 84 11.21 -4.80 -5.86
CA VAL A 84 10.88 -3.81 -6.87
C VAL A 84 11.16 -2.42 -6.28
N TRP A 85 11.97 -1.64 -6.98
CA TRP A 85 12.28 -0.25 -6.64
C TRP A 85 11.05 0.65 -6.80
N SER A 86 10.92 1.72 -6.00
CA SER A 86 9.99 2.83 -6.21
C SER A 86 10.54 4.14 -5.64
N ALA A 87 10.08 5.27 -6.18
CA ALA A 87 10.53 6.59 -5.74
C ALA A 87 9.66 7.18 -4.63
N TYR A 88 8.36 6.89 -4.68
CA TYR A 88 7.34 7.50 -3.83
C TYR A 88 6.48 6.44 -3.14
N ARG A 89 5.91 6.81 -1.99
CA ARG A 89 4.92 6.04 -1.25
C ARG A 89 3.53 6.27 -1.84
N PRO A 90 2.50 5.50 -1.44
CA PRO A 90 1.10 5.78 -1.76
C PRO A 90 0.56 7.11 -1.17
N SER A 91 1.36 7.81 -0.37
CA SER A 91 1.10 9.17 0.13
C SER A 91 1.70 10.27 -0.76
N ASP A 92 2.21 9.91 -1.94
CA ASP A 92 2.92 10.80 -2.88
C ASP A 92 4.22 11.41 -2.31
N GLU A 93 4.69 10.92 -1.16
CA GLU A 93 5.90 11.34 -0.46
C GLU A 93 7.13 10.52 -0.88
N PRO A 94 8.32 11.13 -1.02
CA PRO A 94 9.53 10.41 -1.39
C PRO A 94 9.92 9.35 -0.33
N GLN A 95 10.35 8.19 -0.82
CA GLN A 95 10.87 7.12 0.03
C GLN A 95 12.25 7.49 0.60
N ALA A 96 12.57 7.06 1.82
CA ALA A 96 13.90 7.23 2.39
C ALA A 96 14.85 6.09 1.97
N TYR A 97 14.29 4.90 1.74
CA TYR A 97 14.94 3.81 1.04
C TYR A 97 13.97 3.24 0.02
N ASN A 98 14.44 3.01 -1.21
CA ASN A 98 13.56 2.79 -2.37
C ASN A 98 12.93 1.39 -2.49
N TYR A 99 13.00 0.57 -1.43
CA TYR A 99 12.21 -0.65 -1.34
C TYR A 99 11.16 -0.51 -0.25
N ASN A 100 10.01 0.09 -0.60
CA ASN A 100 8.80 0.09 0.21
C ASN A 100 8.24 -1.33 0.34
N ILE A 101 8.22 -1.84 1.58
CA ILE A 101 7.84 -3.22 1.89
C ILE A 101 6.34 -3.46 1.71
N PRO A 102 5.42 -2.61 2.22
CA PRO A 102 3.99 -2.73 1.93
C PRO A 102 3.65 -2.76 0.43
N GLU A 103 4.26 -1.89 -0.37
CA GLU A 103 4.07 -1.86 -1.82
C GLU A 103 4.61 -3.13 -2.50
N ASN A 104 5.78 -3.63 -2.08
CA ASN A 104 6.31 -4.90 -2.57
C ASN A 104 5.41 -6.09 -2.19
N MET A 105 4.84 -6.11 -0.99
CA MET A 105 3.84 -7.10 -0.59
C MET A 105 2.61 -7.05 -1.52
N PHE A 106 2.12 -5.85 -1.84
CA PHE A 106 1.00 -5.69 -2.76
C PHE A 106 1.37 -6.09 -4.20
N ALA A 107 2.58 -5.77 -4.66
CA ALA A 107 3.09 -6.20 -5.97
C ALA A 107 3.16 -7.72 -6.08
N SER A 108 3.62 -8.42 -5.03
CA SER A 108 3.65 -9.88 -5.02
C SER A 108 2.25 -10.47 -5.23
N VAL A 109 1.25 -10.00 -4.48
CA VAL A 109 -0.15 -10.44 -4.67
C VAL A 109 -0.64 -10.13 -6.08
N THR A 110 -0.39 -8.90 -6.56
CA THR A 110 -0.78 -8.45 -7.90
C THR A 110 -0.17 -9.34 -8.98
N LEU A 111 1.10 -9.70 -8.87
CA LEU A 111 1.78 -10.57 -9.83
C LEU A 111 1.22 -11.99 -9.82
N ARG A 112 0.77 -12.52 -8.67
CA ARG A 112 0.02 -13.80 -8.63
C ARG A 112 -1.32 -13.68 -9.35
N THR A 113 -2.02 -12.56 -9.19
CA THR A 113 -3.26 -12.27 -9.94
C THR A 113 -2.98 -12.18 -11.44
N VAL A 114 -1.95 -11.42 -11.85
CA VAL A 114 -1.48 -11.35 -13.25
C VAL A 114 -1.21 -12.74 -13.80
N ALA A 115 -0.43 -13.55 -13.08
CA ALA A 115 -0.09 -14.91 -13.50
C ALA A 115 -1.34 -15.78 -13.70
N ARG A 116 -2.31 -15.70 -12.78
CA ARG A 116 -3.59 -16.41 -12.90
C ARG A 116 -4.37 -15.95 -14.13
N LEU A 117 -4.52 -14.63 -14.32
CA LEU A 117 -5.26 -14.09 -15.47
C LEU A 117 -4.63 -14.50 -16.81
N LEU A 118 -3.30 -14.43 -16.90
CA LEU A 118 -2.53 -14.86 -18.06
C LEU A 118 -2.73 -16.36 -18.38
N ARG A 119 -2.81 -17.23 -17.36
CA ARG A 119 -3.07 -18.67 -17.56
C ARG A 119 -4.52 -18.95 -17.96
N GLU A 120 -5.47 -18.37 -17.22
CA GLU A 120 -6.89 -18.73 -17.30
C GLU A 120 -7.62 -18.10 -18.49
N PHE A 121 -7.33 -16.82 -18.80
CA PHE A 121 -8.08 -16.06 -19.80
C PHE A 121 -7.30 -15.82 -21.08
N TYR A 122 -5.97 -15.67 -20.98
CA TYR A 122 -5.13 -15.31 -22.13
C TYR A 122 -4.30 -16.47 -22.68
N HIS A 123 -4.27 -17.60 -21.98
CA HIS A 123 -3.51 -18.80 -22.34
C HIS A 123 -2.03 -18.51 -22.65
N ASP A 124 -1.42 -17.61 -21.88
CA ASP A 124 0.00 -17.24 -21.96
C ASP A 124 0.77 -17.83 -20.76
N PRO A 125 1.18 -19.11 -20.83
CA PRO A 125 1.89 -19.75 -19.74
C PRO A 125 3.33 -19.23 -19.58
N GLN A 126 3.88 -18.50 -20.57
CA GLN A 126 5.23 -17.96 -20.50
C GLN A 126 5.26 -16.71 -19.61
N ASP A 127 4.46 -15.70 -19.94
CA ASP A 127 4.39 -14.48 -19.13
C ASP A 127 3.76 -14.78 -17.75
N ALA A 128 2.88 -15.78 -17.65
CA ALA A 128 2.40 -16.23 -16.35
C ALA A 128 3.50 -16.78 -15.43
N ARG A 129 4.38 -17.67 -15.92
CA ARG A 129 5.52 -18.17 -15.14
C ARG A 129 6.51 -17.06 -14.78
N ARG A 130 6.67 -16.08 -15.67
CA ARG A 130 7.50 -14.90 -15.41
C ARG A 130 6.93 -14.06 -14.28
N ALA A 131 5.62 -13.82 -14.27
CA ALA A 131 4.92 -13.13 -13.18
C ALA A 131 5.06 -13.87 -11.83
N ASP A 132 4.82 -15.20 -11.82
CA ASP A 132 5.05 -16.02 -10.63
C ASP A 132 6.50 -15.93 -10.12
N GLY A 133 7.48 -16.01 -11.03
CA GLY A 133 8.88 -15.95 -10.67
C GLY A 133 9.33 -14.60 -10.11
N ILE A 134 8.70 -13.49 -10.52
CA ILE A 134 8.95 -12.17 -9.92
C ILE A 134 8.34 -12.13 -8.51
N ALA A 135 7.10 -12.60 -8.33
CA ALA A 135 6.46 -12.67 -7.03
C ALA A 135 7.26 -13.56 -6.04
N ASP A 136 7.74 -14.73 -6.49
CA ASP A 136 8.60 -15.61 -5.69
C ASP A 136 9.88 -14.89 -5.21
N ARG A 137 10.50 -14.07 -6.07
CA ARG A 137 11.69 -13.28 -5.71
C ARG A 137 11.36 -12.21 -4.68
N ILE A 138 10.25 -11.49 -4.84
CA ILE A 138 9.79 -10.48 -3.87
C ILE A 138 9.53 -11.14 -2.51
N ASP A 139 8.78 -12.25 -2.49
CA ASP A 139 8.46 -12.96 -1.24
C ASP A 139 9.74 -13.45 -0.53
N ALA A 140 10.68 -14.03 -1.27
CA ALA A 140 11.96 -14.48 -0.75
C ALA A 140 12.82 -13.31 -0.23
N ALA A 141 12.77 -12.16 -0.91
CA ALA A 141 13.49 -10.96 -0.52
C ALA A 141 12.93 -10.35 0.76
N ILE A 142 11.60 -10.24 0.89
CA ILE A 142 10.93 -9.77 2.11
C ILE A 142 11.30 -10.67 3.29
N ALA A 143 11.21 -11.99 3.12
CA ALA A 143 11.55 -12.95 4.18
C ALA A 143 13.02 -12.85 4.65
N ARG A 144 13.94 -12.46 3.75
CA ARG A 144 15.37 -12.37 4.03
C ARG A 144 15.81 -11.01 4.56
N HIS A 145 15.24 -9.93 4.03
CA HIS A 145 15.78 -8.58 4.19
C HIS A 145 14.84 -7.62 4.91
N ALA A 146 13.53 -7.89 4.98
CA ALA A 146 12.56 -6.94 5.52
C ALA A 146 12.17 -7.19 6.98
N ILE A 147 12.63 -8.29 7.60
CA ILE A 147 12.29 -8.67 8.98
C ILE A 147 13.46 -8.38 9.91
N PHE A 148 13.25 -7.51 10.91
CA PHE A 148 14.27 -7.06 11.84
C PHE A 148 13.94 -7.44 13.28
N ASN A 149 14.97 -7.77 14.07
CA ASN A 149 14.85 -7.95 15.51
C ASN A 149 14.81 -6.57 16.20
N THR A 150 13.78 -6.32 17.00
CA THR A 150 13.61 -5.09 17.78
C THR A 150 13.30 -5.43 19.24
N MET A 151 13.16 -4.40 20.09
CA MET A 151 12.75 -4.57 21.49
C MET A 151 11.35 -5.21 21.63
N VAL A 152 10.49 -5.05 20.63
CA VAL A 152 9.13 -5.64 20.64
C VAL A 152 9.04 -6.98 19.88
N GLY A 153 10.19 -7.56 19.53
CA GLY A 153 10.30 -8.81 18.76
C GLY A 153 10.64 -8.57 17.29
N ARG A 154 10.45 -9.61 16.47
CA ARG A 154 10.63 -9.51 15.01
C ARG A 154 9.50 -8.70 14.40
N ILE A 155 9.81 -7.68 13.61
CA ILE A 155 8.85 -6.84 12.88
C ILE A 155 9.25 -6.68 11.40
N TYR A 156 8.31 -6.30 10.56
CA TYR A 156 8.61 -5.81 9.21
C TYR A 156 9.09 -4.35 9.27
N ALA A 157 10.11 -4.01 8.50
CA ALA A 157 10.45 -2.62 8.19
C ALA A 157 9.46 -2.05 7.16
N TYR A 158 9.31 -0.72 7.14
CA TYR A 158 8.47 -0.02 6.17
C TYR A 158 9.20 0.17 4.84
N GLU A 159 10.46 0.59 4.91
CA GLU A 159 11.36 0.78 3.77
C GLU A 159 12.72 0.16 4.10
N ILE A 160 13.37 -0.45 3.11
CA ILE A 160 14.75 -0.93 3.21
C ILE A 160 15.55 -0.59 1.95
N ASP A 161 16.87 -0.69 2.02
CA ASP A 161 17.76 -0.57 0.86
C ASP A 161 18.32 -1.91 0.37
N GLY A 162 18.13 -3.00 1.13
CA GLY A 162 18.75 -4.30 0.86
C GLY A 162 20.24 -4.39 1.27
N LEU A 163 20.86 -3.28 1.69
CA LEU A 163 22.23 -3.21 2.20
C LEU A 163 22.29 -3.33 3.74
N GLY A 164 21.13 -3.36 4.39
CA GLY A 164 20.97 -3.56 5.84
C GLY A 164 20.41 -2.35 6.57
N HIS A 165 20.13 -1.24 5.87
CA HIS A 165 19.42 -0.11 6.45
C HIS A 165 17.91 -0.27 6.30
N ALA A 166 17.19 0.30 7.26
CA ALA A 166 15.74 0.19 7.34
C ALA A 166 15.12 1.45 7.95
N LYS A 167 13.88 1.72 7.55
CA LYS A 167 12.98 2.69 8.18
C LYS A 167 11.88 1.94 8.91
N PHE A 168 11.72 2.21 10.21
CA PHE A 168 10.66 1.65 11.04
C PHE A 168 9.60 2.72 11.30
N MET A 169 8.43 2.55 10.68
CA MET A 169 7.25 3.41 10.78
C MET A 169 6.07 2.69 10.12
N ASP A 170 4.90 3.29 10.09
CA ASP A 170 3.89 3.06 9.06
C ASP A 170 3.35 4.41 8.55
N ASP A 171 2.65 4.37 7.43
CA ASP A 171 1.96 5.53 6.86
C ASP A 171 0.46 5.21 6.74
N ALA A 172 -0.38 6.22 6.88
CA ALA A 172 -1.83 6.07 6.77
C ALA A 172 -2.31 5.63 5.38
N ASN A 173 -1.61 6.03 4.32
CA ASN A 173 -1.96 5.66 2.95
C ASN A 173 -1.71 4.17 2.72
N THR A 174 -2.62 3.51 2.00
CA THR A 174 -2.50 2.08 1.70
C THR A 174 -1.97 1.85 0.28
N PRO A 175 -1.15 0.81 0.04
CA PRO A 175 -0.72 -0.22 0.97
C PRO A 175 0.24 0.27 2.08
N SER A 176 -0.14 -0.01 3.31
CA SER A 176 0.61 0.22 4.55
C SER A 176 0.89 -1.11 5.27
N LEU A 177 1.85 -1.17 6.21
CA LEU A 177 2.13 -2.38 7.00
C LEU A 177 0.89 -2.85 7.77
N LEU A 178 0.04 -1.93 8.23
CA LEU A 178 -1.23 -2.24 8.86
C LEU A 178 -2.21 -2.92 7.89
N SER A 179 -2.18 -2.55 6.62
CA SER A 179 -3.19 -2.93 5.63
C SER A 179 -2.88 -4.21 4.83
N VAL A 180 -1.62 -4.66 4.78
CA VAL A 180 -1.19 -5.76 3.89
C VAL A 180 -2.04 -7.04 3.97
N PRO A 181 -2.59 -7.47 5.13
CA PRO A 181 -3.46 -8.64 5.14
C PRO A 181 -4.78 -8.43 4.37
N LEU A 182 -5.29 -7.19 4.30
CA LEU A 182 -6.49 -6.85 3.52
C LEU A 182 -6.25 -6.95 2.01
N TYR A 183 -4.99 -6.87 1.59
CA TYR A 183 -4.61 -7.04 0.20
C TYR A 183 -4.48 -8.50 -0.22
N GLY A 184 -4.49 -9.45 0.72
CA GLY A 184 -4.33 -10.88 0.45
C GLY A 184 -2.89 -11.38 0.56
N TYR A 185 -1.97 -10.53 1.04
CA TYR A 185 -0.59 -10.96 1.30
C TYR A 185 -0.53 -11.87 2.52
N SER A 186 0.16 -13.01 2.40
CA SER A 186 0.31 -13.98 3.49
C SER A 186 1.50 -13.60 4.37
N VAL A 187 1.22 -12.91 5.48
CA VAL A 187 2.23 -12.51 6.46
C VAL A 187 2.56 -13.63 7.46
N ASP A 188 3.80 -13.68 7.95
CA ASP A 188 4.10 -14.36 9.23
C ASP A 188 3.28 -13.70 10.35
N GLY A 189 2.34 -14.45 10.94
CA GLY A 189 1.39 -13.91 11.92
C GLY A 189 2.05 -13.39 13.19
N GLY A 190 3.18 -13.97 13.63
CA GLY A 190 3.92 -13.48 14.79
C GLY A 190 4.65 -12.18 14.48
N VAL A 191 5.28 -12.09 13.31
CA VAL A 191 5.95 -10.86 12.85
C VAL A 191 4.93 -9.75 12.62
N TYR A 192 3.79 -10.05 11.98
CA TYR A 192 2.72 -9.08 11.76
C TYR A 192 2.11 -8.59 13.07
N ALA A 193 1.84 -9.47 14.04
CA ALA A 193 1.31 -9.05 15.34
C ALA A 193 2.27 -8.12 16.09
N ASN A 194 3.59 -8.38 16.03
CA ASN A 194 4.59 -7.47 16.59
C ASN A 194 4.67 -6.15 15.82
N THR A 195 4.59 -6.21 14.49
CA THR A 195 4.59 -5.03 13.61
C THR A 195 3.38 -4.15 13.91
N ARG A 196 2.18 -4.73 13.98
CA ARG A 196 0.94 -4.04 14.38
C ARG A 196 1.08 -3.35 15.75
N ARG A 197 1.65 -4.04 16.74
CA ARG A 197 1.89 -3.45 18.07
C ARG A 197 2.89 -2.29 18.02
N PHE A 198 3.92 -2.39 17.19
CA PHE A 198 4.91 -1.33 17.00
C PHE A 198 4.27 -0.09 16.36
N ILE A 199 3.60 -0.25 15.22
CA ILE A 199 3.04 0.85 14.41
C ILE A 199 1.82 1.53 15.07
N LEU A 200 1.15 0.85 16.01
CA LEU A 200 0.06 1.41 16.82
C LEU A 200 0.54 1.85 18.22
N SER A 201 1.75 2.41 18.32
CA SER A 201 2.35 2.90 19.56
C SER A 201 3.26 4.08 19.29
N ASP A 202 3.67 4.80 20.36
CA ASP A 202 4.60 5.94 20.28
C ASP A 202 6.00 5.58 19.72
N ALA A 203 6.27 4.29 19.46
CA ALA A 203 7.47 3.87 18.77
C ALA A 203 7.44 4.19 17.27
N ASP A 204 6.26 4.34 16.69
CA ASP A 204 6.08 4.83 15.32
C ASP A 204 6.02 6.36 15.31
N PRO A 205 6.93 7.05 14.59
CA PRO A 205 6.96 8.51 14.56
C PRO A 205 5.69 9.17 13.99
N TYR A 206 4.84 8.40 13.29
CA TYR A 206 3.57 8.90 12.74
C TYR A 206 2.34 8.35 13.46
N PHE A 207 2.52 7.63 14.57
CA PHE A 207 1.42 7.33 15.46
C PHE A 207 1.17 8.51 16.40
N TYR A 208 -0.07 8.98 16.45
CA TYR A 208 -0.49 10.07 17.32
C TYR A 208 -1.66 9.63 18.17
N HIS A 209 -1.73 10.14 19.40
CA HIS A 209 -2.84 9.91 20.30
C HIS A 209 -3.25 11.21 21.00
N GLY A 210 -4.55 11.39 21.20
CA GLY A 210 -5.10 12.59 21.84
C GLY A 210 -6.51 12.37 22.32
N LYS A 211 -7.23 13.47 22.58
CA LYS A 211 -8.55 13.46 23.18
C LYS A 211 -9.60 12.68 22.36
N TYR A 212 -9.53 12.75 21.03
CA TYR A 212 -10.58 12.25 20.13
C TYR A 212 -10.20 10.96 19.40
N ALA A 213 -8.92 10.70 19.22
CA ALA A 213 -8.45 9.55 18.45
C ALA A 213 -7.04 9.11 18.84
N SER A 214 -6.71 7.89 18.47
CA SER A 214 -5.34 7.38 18.41
C SER A 214 -5.20 6.60 17.11
N GLY A 215 -4.16 6.88 16.32
CA GLY A 215 -4.05 6.33 14.98
C GLY A 215 -2.78 6.78 14.26
N ILE A 216 -2.63 6.32 13.03
CA ILE A 216 -1.47 6.62 12.19
C ILE A 216 -1.80 7.83 11.31
N GLY A 217 -0.84 8.74 11.19
CA GLY A 217 -0.87 9.86 10.28
C GLY A 217 0.03 9.64 9.07
N SER A 218 0.56 10.73 8.54
CA SER A 218 1.57 10.70 7.48
C SER A 218 2.49 11.92 7.61
N SER A 219 3.72 11.83 7.10
CA SER A 219 4.58 13.00 6.91
C SER A 219 3.97 14.05 5.97
N HIS A 220 2.97 13.64 5.16
CA HIS A 220 2.23 14.52 4.26
C HIS A 220 1.35 15.55 4.99
N THR A 221 1.02 15.31 6.25
CA THR A 221 0.11 16.14 7.07
C THR A 221 0.81 16.65 8.34
N PRO A 222 0.30 17.72 8.99
CA PRO A 222 0.92 18.24 10.20
C PRO A 222 1.03 17.19 11.33
N GLY A 223 2.01 17.37 12.23
CA GLY A 223 2.11 16.52 13.43
C GLY A 223 0.84 16.58 14.29
N ASN A 224 0.53 15.48 14.99
CA ASN A 224 -0.71 15.24 15.73
C ASN A 224 -1.96 15.00 14.86
N TYR A 225 -1.82 14.87 13.54
CA TYR A 225 -2.95 14.55 12.67
C TYR A 225 -2.99 13.06 12.36
N VAL A 226 -4.16 12.46 12.56
CA VAL A 226 -4.43 11.06 12.17
C VAL A 226 -5.36 11.02 10.98
N TRP A 227 -5.21 9.98 10.17
CA TRP A 227 -6.01 9.84 8.96
C TRP A 227 -7.17 8.88 9.22
N PRO A 228 -8.43 9.26 8.92
CA PRO A 228 -9.55 8.34 9.01
C PRO A 228 -9.34 7.07 8.17
N LEU A 229 -8.54 7.15 7.10
CA LEU A 229 -8.12 6.00 6.30
C LEU A 229 -7.42 4.93 7.15
N SER A 230 -6.41 5.29 7.96
CA SER A 230 -5.70 4.34 8.81
C SER A 230 -6.61 3.76 9.89
N LEU A 231 -7.54 4.56 10.42
CA LEU A 231 -8.54 4.12 11.39
C LEU A 231 -9.44 3.04 10.80
N ILE A 232 -9.95 3.23 9.58
CA ILE A 232 -10.76 2.20 8.90
C ILE A 232 -9.97 0.92 8.66
N VAL A 233 -8.70 1.04 8.24
CA VAL A 233 -7.81 -0.12 8.08
C VAL A 233 -7.59 -0.83 9.41
N GLN A 234 -7.35 -0.08 10.49
CA GLN A 234 -7.20 -0.62 11.84
C GLN A 234 -8.45 -1.38 12.27
N TYR A 235 -9.64 -0.83 12.02
CA TYR A 235 -10.92 -1.47 12.32
C TYR A 235 -11.07 -2.81 11.60
N ARG A 236 -10.73 -2.84 10.30
CA ARG A 236 -10.82 -4.05 9.46
C ARG A 236 -9.82 -5.13 9.84
N THR A 237 -8.76 -4.77 10.56
CA THR A 237 -7.68 -5.67 10.99
C THR A 237 -7.66 -5.87 12.50
N ALA A 238 -8.66 -5.34 13.21
CA ALA A 238 -8.78 -5.42 14.66
C ALA A 238 -9.06 -6.84 15.15
N SER A 239 -8.44 -7.20 16.28
CA SER A 239 -8.59 -8.54 16.87
C SER A 239 -9.58 -8.58 18.04
N SER A 240 -10.18 -7.45 18.41
CA SER A 240 -11.15 -7.37 19.51
C SER A 240 -12.28 -6.39 19.20
N ASP A 241 -13.47 -6.65 19.76
CA ASP A 241 -14.61 -5.74 19.64
C ASP A 241 -14.37 -4.42 20.38
N MET A 242 -13.59 -4.44 21.47
CA MET A 242 -13.22 -3.21 22.18
C MET A 242 -12.40 -2.27 21.30
N GLU A 243 -11.42 -2.79 20.57
CA GLU A 243 -10.64 -2.01 19.60
C GLU A 243 -11.55 -1.45 18.50
N LYS A 244 -12.46 -2.28 17.95
CA LYS A 244 -13.43 -1.83 16.94
C LYS A 244 -14.32 -0.69 17.43
N ILE A 245 -14.83 -0.78 18.67
CA ILE A 245 -15.68 0.25 19.28
C ILE A 245 -14.91 1.56 19.44
N GLN A 246 -13.67 1.52 19.93
CA GLN A 246 -12.82 2.71 20.08
C GLN A 246 -12.59 3.41 18.74
N ILE A 247 -12.32 2.64 17.69
CA ILE A 247 -12.09 3.17 16.34
C ILE A 247 -13.38 3.75 15.75
N ALA A 248 -14.51 3.07 15.91
CA ALA A 248 -15.81 3.58 15.46
C ALA A 248 -16.17 4.91 16.14
N MET A 249 -15.87 5.04 17.44
CA MET A 249 -16.03 6.30 18.17
C MET A 249 -15.09 7.39 17.64
N ALA A 250 -13.83 7.06 17.34
CA ALA A 250 -12.87 8.00 16.76
C ALA A 250 -13.31 8.47 15.36
N LEU A 251 -13.80 7.57 14.50
CA LEU A 251 -14.35 7.91 13.20
C LEU A 251 -15.58 8.81 13.31
N ALA A 252 -16.51 8.50 14.21
CA ALA A 252 -17.67 9.35 14.47
C ALA A 252 -17.28 10.75 15.00
N ALA A 253 -16.23 10.83 15.82
CA ALA A 253 -15.71 12.08 16.35
C ALA A 253 -14.87 12.86 15.33
N SER A 254 -14.36 12.21 14.27
CA SER A 254 -13.52 12.84 13.25
C SER A 254 -14.27 13.77 12.31
N SER A 255 -15.59 13.60 12.18
CA SER A 255 -16.41 14.48 11.36
C SER A 255 -16.48 15.87 11.98
N ALA A 256 -16.19 16.91 11.21
CA ALA A 256 -16.28 18.30 11.64
C ALA A 256 -17.74 18.83 11.73
N GLY A 257 -18.72 17.93 11.76
CA GLY A 257 -20.16 18.23 11.75
C GLY A 257 -20.78 18.28 10.35
N ASP A 258 -20.01 17.98 9.32
CA ASP A 258 -20.44 17.93 7.91
C ASP A 258 -20.81 16.51 7.43
N GLY A 259 -20.62 15.50 8.27
CA GLY A 259 -20.90 14.10 7.95
C GLY A 259 -19.93 13.44 6.98
N ALA A 260 -18.82 14.09 6.61
CA ALA A 260 -17.79 13.51 5.74
C ALA A 260 -16.56 13.05 6.54
N LEU A 261 -15.81 12.11 5.96
CA LEU A 261 -14.44 11.84 6.36
C LEU A 261 -13.46 12.64 5.50
N HIS A 262 -12.47 13.22 6.17
CA HIS A 262 -11.41 14.03 5.58
C HIS A 262 -10.11 13.23 5.40
N GLU A 263 -9.07 13.85 4.84
CA GLU A 263 -7.75 13.25 4.74
C GLU A 263 -7.14 13.00 6.10
N SER A 264 -7.10 14.02 6.94
CA SER A 264 -6.54 13.93 8.28
C SER A 264 -7.21 14.91 9.23
N PHE A 265 -7.13 14.67 10.54
CA PHE A 265 -7.62 15.59 11.58
C PHE A 265 -6.74 15.57 12.83
N ASP A 266 -6.64 16.72 13.52
CA ASP A 266 -5.91 16.86 14.78
C ASP A 266 -6.57 16.00 15.88
N VAL A 267 -5.80 15.12 16.51
CA VAL A 267 -6.29 14.21 17.58
C VAL A 267 -6.91 14.92 18.78
N ASN A 268 -6.68 16.23 18.94
CA ASN A 268 -7.22 17.07 20.02
C ASN A 268 -8.27 18.09 19.55
N ASP A 269 -8.48 18.29 18.25
CA ASP A 269 -9.52 19.17 17.70
C ASP A 269 -9.93 18.74 16.26
N PRO A 270 -10.92 17.84 16.10
CA PRO A 270 -11.33 17.32 14.79
C PRO A 270 -11.82 18.36 13.78
N ARG A 271 -12.14 19.58 14.22
CA ARG A 271 -12.47 20.71 13.33
C ARG A 271 -11.25 21.24 12.58
N LYS A 272 -10.04 20.86 13.01
CA LYS A 272 -8.81 21.09 12.28
C LYS A 272 -8.50 19.85 11.45
N TYR A 273 -8.86 19.89 10.19
CA TYR A 273 -8.66 18.80 9.25
C TYR A 273 -8.06 19.30 7.94
N THR A 274 -7.56 18.36 7.13
CA THR A 274 -7.10 18.63 5.76
C THR A 274 -8.05 18.00 4.75
N ARG A 275 -8.21 18.65 3.60
CA ARG A 275 -9.00 18.19 2.45
C ARG A 275 -10.49 17.93 2.78
N GLU A 276 -11.32 18.94 2.51
CA GLU A 276 -12.78 18.88 2.69
C GLU A 276 -13.44 17.71 1.93
N SER A 277 -12.98 17.41 0.71
CA SER A 277 -13.54 16.34 -0.11
C SER A 277 -12.50 15.29 -0.48
N PHE A 278 -12.69 14.09 0.06
CA PHE A 278 -11.82 12.95 -0.22
C PHE A 278 -12.62 11.67 -0.49
N GLY A 279 -12.92 11.41 -1.76
CA GLY A 279 -13.78 10.28 -2.14
C GLY A 279 -13.27 8.90 -1.70
N TRP A 280 -11.95 8.71 -1.65
CA TRP A 280 -11.36 7.41 -1.31
C TRP A 280 -11.68 6.94 0.11
N VAL A 281 -11.40 7.78 1.12
CA VAL A 281 -11.66 7.44 2.52
C VAL A 281 -13.15 7.23 2.79
N ASN A 282 -14.01 8.03 2.16
CA ASN A 282 -15.46 7.88 2.25
C ASN A 282 -15.93 6.56 1.60
N ALA A 283 -15.41 6.21 0.42
CA ALA A 283 -15.72 4.92 -0.23
C ALA A 283 -15.24 3.71 0.60
N LEU A 284 -14.08 3.81 1.26
CA LEU A 284 -13.58 2.75 2.14
C LEU A 284 -14.43 2.60 3.40
N PHE A 285 -14.89 3.72 3.98
CA PHE A 285 -15.83 3.72 5.11
C PHE A 285 -17.13 3.01 4.74
N GLU A 286 -17.73 3.41 3.61
CA GLU A 286 -18.94 2.80 3.06
C GLU A 286 -18.76 1.30 2.84
N GLN A 287 -17.66 0.87 2.20
CA GLN A 287 -17.34 -0.55 2.02
C GLN A 287 -17.24 -1.33 3.34
N THR A 288 -16.86 -0.67 4.43
CA THR A 288 -16.61 -1.30 5.73
C THR A 288 -17.87 -1.38 6.59
N PHE A 289 -18.72 -0.36 6.57
CA PHE A 289 -19.83 -0.20 7.51
C PHE A 289 -21.22 -0.35 6.89
N GLN A 290 -21.37 -0.24 5.56
CA GLN A 290 -22.68 -0.35 4.89
C GLN A 290 -22.92 -1.70 4.18
N LYS A 291 -22.30 -2.78 4.66
CA LYS A 291 -22.58 -4.15 4.18
C LYS A 291 -23.73 -4.82 4.92
#